data_AF-A0A7R9A898-F1
#
_entry.id   AF-A0A7R9A898-F1
#
_cell.length_a   1.000
_cell.length_b   1.000
_cell.length_c   1.000
_cell.angle_alpha   90.00
_cell.angle_beta   90.00
_cell.angle_gamma   90.00
#
_symmetry.space_group_name_H-M   'P 1'
#
loop_
_entity.id
_entity.type
_entity.pdbx_description
1 polymer ?
#
loop_
_entity_poly.entity_id
_entity_poly.type
_entity_poly.pdbx_seq_one_letter_code
_entity_poly.pdbx_strand_id
1 'polypeptide(L)'
;MNPLHTEYLQPLAQLAILALFRGFGEGLVLWIWIHASCSVAFLIISLTAAHHHEDIFHDGDRPSPDRDWGVGQLQAIGDRTEVMGIPWLAGITFGDHILHHLFPTVDAFRLPALYPVLKETCREFHVQFNRFTYPEMVMGMYRQTCRTYLLVYSSPQK
;
A
#
# COMPACT_ATOMS: atom_id res chain seq x y z
N MET A 1 -28.54 -1.98 10.02
CA MET A 1 -27.17 -2.53 9.86
C MET A 1 -26.79 -3.10 11.21
N ASN A 2 -26.35 -4.36 11.26
CA ASN A 2 -25.85 -4.95 12.50
C ASN A 2 -24.42 -4.41 12.71
N PRO A 3 -24.14 -3.63 13.77
CA PRO A 3 -22.82 -3.05 13.98
C PRO A 3 -21.79 -4.09 14.48
N LEU A 4 -22.24 -5.28 14.86
CA LEU A 4 -21.38 -6.33 15.42
C LEU A 4 -21.24 -7.47 14.42
N HIS A 5 -20.11 -7.46 13.74
CA HIS A 5 -19.69 -8.57 12.92
C HIS A 5 -18.88 -9.58 13.74
N THR A 6 -19.02 -10.87 13.43
CA THR A 6 -18.38 -11.96 14.19
C THR A 6 -16.85 -11.92 14.14
N GLU A 7 -16.29 -11.36 13.07
CA GLU A 7 -14.85 -11.18 12.88
C GLU A 7 -14.21 -10.28 13.96
N TYR A 8 -14.96 -9.38 14.58
CA TYR A 8 -14.44 -8.56 15.69
C TYR A 8 -14.10 -9.39 16.94
N LEU A 9 -14.58 -10.64 17.03
CA LEU A 9 -14.24 -11.55 18.11
C LEU A 9 -12.94 -12.31 17.88
N GLN A 10 -12.32 -12.22 16.69
CA GLN A 10 -11.08 -12.94 16.37
C GLN A 10 -9.94 -12.64 17.36
N PRO A 11 -9.66 -11.39 17.76
CA PRO A 11 -8.61 -11.12 18.75
C PRO A 11 -8.91 -11.75 20.13
N LEU A 12 -10.19 -11.80 20.52
CA LEU A 12 -10.61 -12.42 21.78
C LEU A 12 -10.50 -13.94 21.73
N ALA A 13 -10.86 -14.56 20.59
CA ALA A 13 -10.66 -15.99 20.37
C ALA A 13 -9.17 -16.35 20.42
N GLN A 14 -8.29 -15.53 19.82
CA GLN A 14 -6.84 -15.69 19.92
C GLN A 14 -6.36 -15.63 21.38
N LEU A 15 -6.84 -14.67 22.17
CA LEU A 15 -6.49 -14.59 23.60
C LEU A 15 -6.97 -15.83 24.36
N ALA A 16 -8.20 -16.30 24.11
CA ALA A 16 -8.73 -17.50 24.76
C ALA A 16 -7.89 -18.74 24.43
N ILE A 17 -7.46 -18.89 23.17
CA ILE A 17 -6.55 -19.96 22.75
C ILE A 17 -5.22 -19.86 23.49
N LEU A 18 -4.58 -18.68 23.51
CA LEU A 18 -3.31 -18.49 24.21
C LEU A 18 -3.43 -18.79 25.72
N ALA A 19 -4.51 -18.32 26.35
CA ALA A 19 -4.80 -18.58 27.75
C ALA A 19 -5.03 -20.07 28.06
N LEU A 20 -5.66 -20.81 27.13
CA LEU A 20 -5.86 -22.25 27.27
C LEU A 20 -4.54 -23.04 27.27
N PHE A 21 -3.56 -22.64 26.44
CA PHE A 21 -2.29 -23.36 26.31
C PHE A 21 -1.19 -22.89 27.27
N ARG A 22 -1.20 -21.63 27.71
CA ARG A 22 -0.12 -21.02 28.53
C ARG A 22 -0.59 -20.49 29.89
N GLY A 23 -1.89 -20.53 30.17
CA GLY A 23 -2.49 -19.83 31.30
C GLY A 23 -2.77 -18.36 30.97
N PHE A 24 -3.74 -17.76 31.67
CA PHE A 24 -4.24 -16.43 31.33
C PHE A 24 -3.17 -15.32 31.37
N GLY A 25 -2.33 -15.30 32.40
CA GLY A 25 -1.29 -14.27 32.55
C GLY A 25 -0.26 -14.28 31.42
N GLU A 26 0.34 -15.44 31.13
CA GLU A 26 1.28 -15.58 30.01
C GLU A 26 0.60 -15.37 28.66
N GLY A 27 -0.61 -15.92 28.49
CA GLY A 27 -1.40 -15.76 27.27
C GLY A 27 -1.71 -14.29 26.97
N LEU A 28 -2.06 -13.50 27.99
CA LEU A 28 -2.28 -12.06 27.86
C LEU A 28 -1.01 -11.31 27.46
N VAL A 29 0.13 -11.63 28.08
CA VAL A 29 1.42 -11.03 27.71
C VAL A 29 1.78 -11.33 26.25
N LEU A 30 1.65 -12.59 25.81
CA LEU A 30 1.90 -12.97 24.42
C LEU A 30 0.94 -12.26 23.45
N TRP A 31 -0.35 -12.19 23.80
CA TRP A 31 -1.35 -11.49 22.99
C TRP A 31 -1.00 -10.02 22.80
N ILE A 32 -0.63 -9.31 23.89
CA ILE A 32 -0.20 -7.91 23.82
C ILE A 32 1.02 -7.76 22.89
N TRP A 33 2.03 -8.62 23.03
CA TRP A 33 3.23 -8.56 22.19
C TRP A 33 2.95 -8.80 20.71
N ILE A 34 2.08 -9.76 20.38
CA ILE A 34 1.67 -10.01 19.00
C ILE A 34 1.00 -8.77 18.41
N HIS A 35 -0.02 -8.21 19.08
CA HIS A 35 -0.72 -7.04 18.56
C HIS A 35 0.16 -5.79 18.51
N ALA A 36 0.98 -5.56 19.53
CA ALA A 36 1.90 -4.43 19.55
C ALA A 36 2.92 -4.51 18.41
N SER A 37 3.54 -5.68 18.19
CA SER A 37 4.51 -5.88 17.11
C SER A 37 3.87 -5.77 15.73
N CYS A 38 2.70 -6.39 15.51
CA CYS A 38 1.94 -6.25 14.27
C CYS A 38 1.52 -4.81 14.01
N SER A 39 1.08 -4.07 15.04
CA SER A 39 0.69 -2.66 14.91
C SER A 39 1.87 -1.77 14.55
N VAL A 40 3.03 -2.00 15.17
CA VAL A 40 4.27 -1.27 14.83
C VAL A 40 4.69 -1.57 13.40
N ALA A 41 4.67 -2.84 12.98
CA ALA A 41 5.00 -3.23 11.61
C ALA A 41 4.04 -2.56 10.60
N PHE A 42 2.73 -2.60 10.89
CA PHE A 42 1.71 -1.97 10.06
C PHE A 42 1.87 -0.45 9.98
N LEU A 43 2.21 0.22 11.09
CA LEU A 43 2.50 1.66 11.11
C LEU A 43 3.70 2.00 10.24
N ILE A 44 4.80 1.27 10.38
CA ILE A 44 6.02 1.49 9.58
C ILE A 44 5.72 1.31 8.09
N ILE A 45 5.03 0.22 7.73
CA ILE A 45 4.62 -0.04 6.35
C ILE A 45 3.69 1.08 5.87
N SER A 46 2.67 1.48 6.62
CA SER A 46 1.70 2.48 6.18
C SER A 46 2.31 3.88 5.98
N LEU A 47 3.33 4.24 6.78
CA LEU A 47 4.03 5.53 6.66
C LEU A 47 5.02 5.57 5.49
N THR A 48 5.49 4.40 5.04
CA THR A 48 6.58 4.33 4.05
C THR A 48 6.12 3.72 2.73
N ALA A 49 5.02 2.99 2.70
CA ALA A 49 4.63 2.22 1.53
C ALA A 49 3.86 3.07 0.52
N ALA A 50 4.31 2.95 -0.72
CA ALA A 50 3.61 3.19 -1.97
C ALA A 50 3.11 4.60 -2.28
N HIS A 51 2.94 5.49 -1.29
CA HIS A 51 2.45 6.85 -1.52
C HIS A 51 3.50 7.93 -1.29
N HIS A 52 4.59 7.65 -0.56
CA HIS A 52 5.53 8.68 -0.14
C HIS A 52 6.87 8.55 -0.86
N HIS A 53 7.07 9.37 -1.90
CA HIS A 53 8.32 9.49 -2.65
C HIS A 53 8.41 10.88 -3.29
N GLU A 54 9.63 11.37 -3.54
CA GLU A 54 9.86 12.69 -4.16
C GLU A 54 9.35 12.80 -5.61
N ASP A 55 9.08 11.66 -6.24
CA ASP A 55 8.57 11.49 -7.61
C ASP A 55 7.08 11.08 -7.65
N ILE A 56 6.41 11.00 -6.49
CA ILE A 56 4.99 10.69 -6.38
C ILE A 56 4.22 11.98 -6.10
N PHE A 57 3.11 12.16 -6.82
CA PHE A 57 2.21 13.29 -6.66
C PHE A 57 1.62 13.37 -5.24
N HIS A 58 1.67 14.56 -4.65
CA HIS A 58 1.04 14.88 -3.37
C HIS A 58 0.19 16.13 -3.45
N ASP A 59 -0.71 16.32 -2.48
CA ASP A 59 -1.45 17.57 -2.36
C ASP A 59 -0.48 18.77 -2.25
N GLY A 60 -0.73 19.80 -3.04
CA GLY A 60 0.17 20.93 -3.27
C GLY A 60 1.01 20.85 -4.56
N ASP A 61 1.22 19.66 -5.13
CA ASP A 61 1.84 19.53 -6.46
C ASP A 61 0.92 20.02 -7.58
N ARG A 62 1.48 20.23 -8.78
CA ARG A 62 0.67 20.60 -9.95
C ARG A 62 0.16 19.34 -10.64
N PRO A 63 -1.17 19.07 -10.59
CA PRO A 63 -1.74 17.88 -11.21
C PRO A 63 -1.69 17.99 -12.73
N SER A 64 -1.79 16.84 -13.41
CA SER A 64 -1.92 16.81 -14.86
C SER A 64 -3.15 17.63 -15.33
N PRO A 65 -3.04 18.45 -16.39
CA PRO A 65 -4.13 19.28 -16.89
C PRO A 65 -5.39 18.53 -17.33
N ASP A 66 -5.21 17.31 -17.85
CA ASP A 66 -6.29 16.44 -18.34
C ASP A 66 -7.11 15.80 -17.22
N ARG A 67 -6.55 15.72 -16.00
CA ARG A 67 -7.17 15.16 -14.80
C ARG A 67 -7.77 13.77 -15.02
N ASP A 68 -7.11 12.94 -15.85
CA ASP A 68 -7.52 11.55 -16.01
C ASP A 68 -7.35 10.80 -14.68
N TRP A 69 -8.41 10.10 -14.26
CA TRP A 69 -8.42 9.42 -12.97
C TRP A 69 -7.37 8.32 -12.88
N GLY A 70 -7.21 7.50 -13.94
CA GLY A 70 -6.28 6.38 -13.94
C GLY A 70 -4.83 6.85 -13.96
N VAL A 71 -4.53 7.88 -14.74
CA VAL A 71 -3.24 8.57 -14.69
C VAL A 71 -2.99 9.18 -13.31
N GLY A 72 -4.00 9.78 -12.69
CA GLY A 72 -3.92 10.30 -11.32
C GLY A 72 -3.57 9.21 -10.30
N GLN A 73 -4.15 8.01 -10.42
CA GLN A 73 -3.77 6.87 -9.57
C GLN A 73 -2.28 6.50 -9.78
N LEU A 74 -1.82 6.42 -11.02
CA LEU A 74 -0.42 6.09 -11.34
C LEU A 74 0.59 7.16 -10.89
N GLN A 75 0.16 8.43 -10.83
CA GLN A 75 1.00 9.53 -10.37
C GLN A 75 1.10 9.58 -8.84
N ALA A 76 0.05 9.18 -8.12
CA ALA A 76 -0.03 9.24 -6.65
C ALA A 76 0.46 7.95 -5.95
N ILE A 77 0.97 6.98 -6.71
CA ILE A 77 1.30 5.63 -6.20
C ILE A 77 2.56 5.09 -6.89
N GLY A 78 3.38 4.34 -6.16
CA GLY A 78 4.41 3.47 -6.70
C GLY A 78 4.35 2.08 -6.08
N ASP A 79 4.47 1.03 -6.91
CA ASP A 79 4.50 -0.35 -6.41
C ASP A 79 5.84 -0.68 -5.74
N ARG A 80 5.83 -1.70 -4.87
CA ARG A 80 7.05 -2.15 -4.17
C ARG A 80 7.72 -3.30 -4.89
N THR A 81 8.91 -3.03 -5.44
CA THR A 81 9.62 -3.95 -6.33
C THR A 81 9.86 -5.34 -5.72
N GLU A 82 10.12 -5.45 -4.42
CA GLU A 82 10.47 -6.73 -3.80
C GLU A 82 9.29 -7.65 -3.55
N VAL A 83 8.08 -7.09 -3.49
CA VAL A 83 6.87 -7.79 -3.03
C VAL A 83 5.76 -7.80 -4.09
N MET A 84 5.89 -6.96 -5.12
CA MET A 84 4.99 -6.87 -6.27
C MET A 84 4.85 -8.24 -6.95
N GLY A 85 3.62 -8.66 -7.21
CA GLY A 85 3.28 -9.92 -7.85
C GLY A 85 3.32 -11.14 -6.92
N ILE A 86 3.58 -10.97 -5.62
CA ILE A 86 3.56 -12.02 -4.61
C ILE A 86 2.31 -11.83 -3.73
N PRO A 87 1.15 -12.44 -4.06
CA PRO A 87 -0.15 -12.09 -3.45
C PRO A 87 -0.17 -11.99 -1.93
N TRP A 88 0.41 -12.97 -1.24
CA TRP A 88 0.44 -13.00 0.22
C TRP A 88 1.22 -11.83 0.80
N LEU A 89 2.38 -11.53 0.24
CA LEU A 89 3.27 -10.49 0.76
C LEU A 89 2.80 -9.11 0.32
N ALA A 90 2.34 -8.98 -0.93
CA ALA A 90 1.73 -7.78 -1.47
C ALA A 90 0.46 -7.39 -0.69
N GLY A 91 -0.38 -8.36 -0.33
CA GLY A 91 -1.62 -8.12 0.41
C GLY A 91 -1.41 -7.58 1.83
N ILE A 92 -0.32 -7.96 2.51
CA ILE A 92 -0.02 -7.49 3.88
C ILE A 92 0.99 -6.35 3.93
N THR A 93 1.69 -6.05 2.82
CA THR A 93 2.71 -4.99 2.75
C THR A 93 2.52 -3.96 1.63
N PHE A 94 1.33 -3.93 1.02
CA PHE A 94 0.93 -3.02 -0.07
C PHE A 94 1.85 -3.09 -1.29
N GLY A 95 2.10 -4.30 -1.78
CA GLY A 95 3.01 -4.55 -2.89
C GLY A 95 2.46 -4.25 -4.27
N ASP A 96 1.17 -4.57 -4.48
CA ASP A 96 0.43 -4.40 -5.73
C ASP A 96 -0.51 -3.19 -5.66
N HIS A 97 -0.02 -2.09 -5.07
CA HIS A 97 -0.86 -0.98 -4.62
C HIS A 97 -1.48 -0.21 -5.79
N ILE A 98 -0.77 -0.06 -6.90
CA ILE A 98 -1.31 0.55 -8.13
C ILE A 98 -2.56 -0.20 -8.59
N LEU A 99 -2.47 -1.53 -8.69
CA LEU A 99 -3.59 -2.36 -9.12
C LEU A 99 -4.71 -2.41 -8.08
N HIS A 100 -4.37 -2.34 -6.79
CA HIS A 100 -5.37 -2.21 -5.73
C HIS A 100 -6.19 -0.93 -5.86
N HIS A 101 -5.56 0.22 -6.15
CA HIS A 101 -6.29 1.48 -6.34
C HIS A 101 -7.08 1.53 -7.64
N LEU A 102 -6.56 0.93 -8.72
CA LEU A 102 -7.28 0.85 -10.00
C LEU A 102 -8.46 -0.13 -9.94
N PHE A 103 -8.33 -1.22 -9.18
CA PHE A 103 -9.30 -2.31 -9.10
C PHE A 103 -9.54 -2.77 -7.64
N PRO A 104 -10.07 -1.91 -6.76
CA PRO A 104 -10.15 -2.18 -5.32
C PRO A 104 -11.09 -3.33 -4.94
N THR A 105 -11.96 -3.73 -5.86
CA THR A 105 -12.90 -4.85 -5.68
C THR A 105 -12.36 -6.18 -6.22
N VAL A 106 -11.23 -6.17 -6.92
CA VAL A 106 -10.59 -7.40 -7.39
C VAL A 106 -9.77 -8.02 -6.27
N ASP A 107 -9.92 -9.32 -6.10
CA ASP A 107 -9.18 -10.08 -5.10
C ASP A 107 -7.66 -9.91 -5.27
N ALA A 108 -6.95 -9.70 -4.17
CA ALA A 108 -5.51 -9.43 -4.17
C ALA A 108 -4.69 -10.55 -4.86
N PHE A 109 -5.14 -11.81 -4.82
CA PHE A 109 -4.49 -12.93 -5.52
C PHE A 109 -4.73 -12.93 -7.03
N ARG A 110 -5.70 -12.14 -7.51
CA ARG A 110 -5.98 -11.98 -8.94
C ARG A 110 -5.26 -10.78 -9.54
N LEU A 111 -4.87 -9.78 -8.72
CA LEU A 111 -4.19 -8.58 -9.21
C LEU A 111 -2.95 -8.90 -10.08
N PRO A 112 -2.06 -9.85 -9.73
CA PRO A 112 -0.86 -10.08 -10.54
C PRO A 112 -1.13 -10.43 -12.01
N ALA A 113 -2.30 -11.02 -12.31
CA ALA A 113 -2.70 -11.34 -13.68
C ALA A 113 -3.00 -10.10 -14.54
N LEU A 114 -3.22 -8.93 -13.93
CA LEU A 114 -3.54 -7.68 -14.60
C LEU A 114 -2.30 -6.86 -14.98
N TYR A 115 -1.12 -7.14 -14.41
CA TYR A 115 0.11 -6.40 -14.72
C TYR A 115 0.46 -6.31 -16.21
N PRO A 116 0.31 -7.36 -17.03
CA PRO A 116 0.59 -7.26 -18.47
C PRO A 116 -0.28 -6.21 -19.15
N VAL A 117 -1.58 -6.19 -18.84
CA VAL A 117 -2.53 -5.22 -19.40
C VAL A 117 -2.23 -3.83 -18.87
N LEU A 118 -2.00 -3.67 -17.56
CA LEU A 118 -1.63 -2.39 -16.97
C LEU A 118 -0.41 -1.76 -17.64
N LYS A 119 0.67 -2.54 -17.82
CA LYS A 119 1.91 -2.05 -18.44
C LYS A 119 1.70 -1.63 -19.89
N GLU A 120 0.88 -2.38 -20.63
CA GLU A 120 0.52 -2.02 -22.00
C GLU A 120 -0.31 -0.74 -22.05
N THR A 121 -1.29 -0.60 -21.16
CA THR A 121 -2.07 0.64 -21.02
C THR A 121 -1.18 1.83 -20.63
N CYS A 122 -0.23 1.66 -19.72
CA CYS A 122 0.74 2.72 -19.40
C CYS A 122 1.54 3.15 -20.64
N ARG A 123 1.90 2.21 -21.52
CA ARG A 123 2.60 2.48 -22.78
C ARG A 123 1.72 3.24 -23.77
N GLU A 124 0.46 2.83 -23.93
CA GLU A 124 -0.53 3.50 -24.80
C GLU A 124 -0.80 4.94 -24.36
N PHE A 125 -0.84 5.17 -23.06
CA PHE A 125 -1.07 6.48 -22.47
C PHE A 125 0.21 7.27 -22.25
N HIS A 126 1.38 6.76 -22.63
CA HIS A 126 2.67 7.43 -22.41
C HIS A 126 2.90 7.87 -20.94
N VAL A 127 2.45 7.06 -19.98
CA VAL A 127 2.62 7.30 -18.53
C VAL A 127 3.61 6.31 -17.91
N GLN A 128 4.32 6.75 -16.89
CA GLN A 128 5.30 5.90 -16.21
C GLN A 128 4.60 4.93 -15.26
N PHE A 129 5.03 3.68 -15.30
CA PHE A 129 4.71 2.70 -14.28
C PHE A 129 5.77 2.78 -13.18
N ASN A 130 5.46 3.48 -12.10
CA ASN A 130 6.39 3.74 -11.02
C ASN A 130 6.49 2.54 -10.06
N ARG A 131 7.73 2.17 -9.74
CA ARG A 131 8.04 1.16 -8.72
C ARG A 131 9.32 1.52 -8.02
N PHE A 132 9.38 1.19 -6.74
CA PHE A 132 10.49 1.55 -5.87
C PHE A 132 10.82 0.38 -4.96
N THR A 133 12.07 0.29 -4.55
CA THR A 133 12.48 -0.57 -3.45
C THR A 133 12.07 0.05 -2.11
N TYR A 134 12.02 -0.75 -1.06
CA TYR A 134 11.70 -0.27 0.28
C TYR A 134 12.67 0.82 0.78
N PRO A 135 14.01 0.70 0.61
CA PRO A 135 14.92 1.78 0.98
C PRO A 135 14.69 3.06 0.16
N GLU A 136 14.37 2.95 -1.13
CA GLU A 136 14.04 4.11 -1.97
C GLU A 136 12.77 4.81 -1.47
N MET A 137 11.73 4.06 -1.11
CA MET A 137 10.51 4.59 -0.51
C MET A 137 10.79 5.34 0.80
N VAL A 138 11.55 4.71 1.72
CA VAL A 138 11.90 5.34 3.00
C VAL A 138 12.68 6.64 2.77
N MET A 139 13.71 6.63 1.93
CA MET A 139 14.50 7.83 1.64
C MET A 139 13.70 8.88 0.86
N GLY A 140 12.89 8.45 -0.09
CA GLY A 140 12.01 9.26 -0.91
C GLY A 140 11.00 10.05 -0.06
N MET A 141 10.40 9.42 0.96
CA MET A 141 9.54 10.10 1.93
C MET A 141 10.24 11.29 2.60
N TYR A 142 11.48 11.11 3.07
CA TYR A 142 12.23 12.20 3.69
C TYR A 142 12.58 13.30 2.68
N ARG A 143 13.04 12.94 1.48
CA ARG A 143 13.34 13.91 0.42
C ARG A 143 12.11 14.70 0.00
N GLN A 144 10.97 14.02 -0.12
CA GLN A 144 9.69 14.64 -0.42
C GLN A 144 9.28 15.67 0.64
N THR A 145 9.56 15.40 1.92
CA THR A 145 9.29 16.37 3.01
C THR A 145 10.26 17.56 2.97
N CYS A 146 11.50 17.34 2.53
CA CYS A 146 12.53 18.38 2.45
C CYS A 146 12.50 19.21 1.15
N ARG A 147 11.75 18.79 0.13
CA ARG A 147 11.76 19.47 -1.17
C ARG A 147 11.14 20.86 -1.08
N THR A 148 11.70 21.80 -1.84
CA THR A 148 11.25 23.19 -1.95
C THR A 148 10.66 23.52 -3.32
N TYR A 149 10.41 22.48 -4.13
CA TYR A 149 9.84 22.56 -5.47
C TYR A 149 8.59 21.69 -5.57
N LEU A 150 7.73 22.00 -6.54
CA LEU A 150 6.55 21.21 -6.85
C LEU A 150 6.87 20.20 -7.94
N LEU A 151 6.29 19.01 -7.84
CA LEU A 151 6.19 18.12 -9.00
C LEU A 151 5.20 18.73 -9.98
N VAL A 152 5.56 18.68 -11.26
CA VAL A 152 4.74 19.20 -12.34
C VAL A 152 4.56 18.09 -13.38
N TYR A 153 3.35 17.54 -13.44
CA TYR A 153 3.03 16.55 -14.45
C TYR A 153 2.52 17.24 -15.72
N SER A 154 3.03 16.77 -16.85
CA SER A 154 2.53 17.14 -18.17
C SER A 154 1.39 16.21 -18.55
N SER A 155 0.44 16.70 -19.35
CA SER A 155 -0.50 15.79 -20.01
C SER A 155 0.28 14.76 -20.83
N PRO A 156 -0.14 13.48 -20.80
CA PRO A 156 0.44 12.50 -21.69
C PRO A 156 0.20 12.92 -23.15
N GLN A 157 1.21 12.75 -23.99
CA GLN A 157 1.07 13.07 -25.42
C GLN A 157 0.16 12.01 -26.03
N LYS A 158 -1.02 12.43 -26.52
CA LYS A 158 -1.97 11.57 -27.22
C LYS A 158 -1.55 11.32 -28.66
#